data_AF-A0A973VTZ1-F1
#
_entry.id   AF-A0A973VTZ1-F1
#
_cell.length_a   1.000
_cell.length_b   1.000
_cell.length_c   1.000
_cell.angle_alpha   90.00
_cell.angle_beta   90.00
_cell.angle_gamma   90.00
#
_symmetry.space_group_name_H-M   'P 1'
#
loop_
_entity.id
_entity.type
_entity.pdbx_description
1 polymer ?
#
loop_
_entity_poly.entity_id
_entity_poly.type
_entity_poly.pdbx_seq_one_letter_code
_entity_poly.pdbx_strand_id
1 'polypeptide(L)'
;MTARTPREYRAPIAIGALLLGLLDPSGALARGGSFPRDDPWNAERIDNLPPDIRNAVLHMCGSRPNAGHYFATYLDNARVVRLHFEHFNCEGAQQLHHRADGCLHQDYARTGAHYHLIRNYVGRCED
;
A
#
# COMPACT_ATOMS: atom_id res chain seq x y z
N MET A 1 -59.67 -54.43 5.69
CA MET A 1 -60.55 -54.88 6.79
C MET A 1 -59.61 -55.37 7.87
N THR A 2 -59.46 -54.81 9.06
CA THR A 2 -60.41 -54.47 10.15
C THR A 2 -59.72 -53.44 11.07
N ALA A 3 -60.33 -52.29 11.34
CA ALA A 3 -61.18 -51.96 12.50
C ALA A 3 -60.41 -51.17 13.59
N ARG A 4 -60.79 -49.89 13.74
CA ARG A 4 -60.41 -48.98 14.83
C ARG A 4 -61.17 -49.32 16.11
N THR A 5 -60.63 -48.99 17.27
CA THR A 5 -61.40 -48.46 18.42
C THR A 5 -60.50 -47.58 19.32
N PRO A 6 -61.09 -46.66 20.12
CA PRO A 6 -60.50 -45.36 20.45
C PRO A 6 -60.36 -45.09 21.96
N ARG A 7 -59.96 -43.84 22.28
CA ARG A 7 -60.15 -43.11 23.57
C ARG A 7 -59.23 -43.60 24.70
N GLU A 8 -58.34 -42.77 25.22
CA GLU A 8 -58.64 -41.78 26.27
C GLU A 8 -57.68 -40.57 26.22
N TYR A 9 -58.12 -39.47 26.82
CA TYR A 9 -57.57 -38.12 26.67
C TYR A 9 -57.13 -37.54 28.00
N ARG A 10 -56.29 -36.50 27.89
CA ARG A 10 -55.91 -35.50 28.91
C ARG A 10 -54.93 -36.08 29.95
N ALA A 11 -53.86 -35.41 30.33
CA ALA A 11 -53.54 -33.98 30.38
C ALA A 11 -52.00 -33.81 30.47
N PRO A 12 -51.49 -32.62 30.83
CA PRO A 12 -51.38 -31.41 30.04
C PRO A 12 -49.93 -31.16 29.60
N ILE A 13 -49.79 -30.35 28.54
CA ILE A 13 -48.51 -29.81 28.07
C ILE A 13 -47.93 -28.92 29.17
N ALA A 14 -46.93 -29.42 29.89
CA ALA A 14 -46.09 -28.59 30.75
C ALA A 14 -44.95 -28.03 29.90
N ILE A 15 -45.06 -26.74 29.62
CA ILE A 15 -44.04 -25.90 28.97
C ILE A 15 -42.79 -25.91 29.86
N GLY A 16 -41.76 -26.66 29.43
CA GLY A 16 -40.44 -26.69 30.04
C GLY A 16 -39.51 -25.71 29.35
N ALA A 17 -39.06 -24.72 30.10
CA ALA A 17 -38.42 -23.49 29.64
C ALA A 17 -36.92 -23.60 29.30
N LEU A 18 -36.49 -22.61 28.50
CA LEU A 18 -35.16 -22.01 28.43
C LEU A 18 -33.96 -22.92 28.09
N LEU A 19 -33.63 -22.97 26.80
CA LEU A 19 -32.29 -23.21 26.29
C LEU A 19 -31.53 -21.89 26.26
N LEU A 20 -30.54 -21.67 27.14
CA LEU A 20 -29.44 -20.71 26.93
C LEU A 20 -28.36 -20.87 28.01
N GLY A 21 -27.13 -21.17 27.56
CA GLY A 21 -25.91 -21.20 28.38
C GLY A 21 -25.27 -22.60 28.34
N LEU A 22 -24.01 -22.80 27.97
CA LEU A 22 -22.91 -21.90 27.70
C LEU A 22 -22.11 -22.46 26.51
N LEU A 23 -22.01 -21.72 25.41
CA LEU A 23 -20.85 -21.87 24.52
C LEU A 23 -19.72 -21.13 25.24
N ASP A 24 -18.66 -21.84 25.55
CA ASP A 24 -17.42 -21.28 26.08
C ASP A 24 -16.50 -20.98 24.88
N PRO A 25 -16.47 -19.76 24.31
CA PRO A 25 -15.39 -19.37 23.43
C PRO A 25 -14.21 -19.07 24.34
N SER A 26 -13.51 -20.11 24.80
CA SER A 26 -12.15 -19.94 25.30
C SER A 26 -11.37 -19.28 24.17
N GLY A 27 -11.23 -17.95 24.30
CA GLY A 27 -10.80 -17.07 23.22
C GLY A 27 -9.42 -17.46 22.74
N ALA A 28 -9.35 -18.00 21.54
CA ALA A 28 -8.11 -18.05 20.79
C ALA A 28 -7.74 -16.60 20.45
N LEU A 29 -7.00 -15.95 21.36
CA LEU A 29 -6.32 -14.69 21.07
C LEU A 29 -5.24 -15.00 20.04
N ALA A 30 -5.61 -14.92 18.76
CA ALA A 30 -4.66 -14.85 17.67
C ALA A 30 -3.79 -13.61 17.93
N ARG A 31 -2.57 -13.82 18.44
CA ARG A 31 -1.54 -12.78 18.44
C ARG A 31 -1.16 -12.56 16.98
N GLY A 32 -1.89 -11.66 16.31
CA GLY A 32 -1.42 -11.06 15.08
C GLY A 32 -0.11 -10.36 15.41
N GLY A 33 1.01 -11.00 15.06
CA GLY A 33 2.29 -10.31 15.04
C GLY A 33 2.16 -9.19 14.03
N SER A 34 2.21 -7.94 14.49
CA SER A 34 2.50 -6.83 13.59
C SER A 34 3.91 -7.08 13.07
N PHE A 35 4.03 -7.69 11.89
CA PHE A 35 5.26 -7.62 11.12
C PHE A 35 5.60 -6.12 11.03
N PRO A 36 6.83 -5.70 11.37
CA PRO A 36 7.24 -4.33 11.12
C PRO A 36 6.94 -4.06 9.65
N ARG A 37 5.98 -3.17 9.36
CA ARG A 37 5.83 -2.70 8.00
C ARG A 37 7.12 -1.94 7.72
N ASP A 38 7.83 -2.34 6.66
CA ASP A 38 8.95 -1.55 6.16
C ASP A 38 8.49 -0.09 6.05
N ASP A 39 9.32 0.84 6.52
CA ASP A 39 9.04 2.26 6.35
C ASP A 39 8.82 2.51 4.85
N PRO A 40 7.63 2.99 4.43
CA PRO A 40 7.37 3.23 3.02
C PRO A 40 8.40 4.20 2.41
N TRP A 41 9.04 5.04 3.24
CA TRP A 41 10.04 6.02 2.84
C TRP A 41 11.45 5.56 3.24
N ASN A 42 12.35 5.44 2.27
CA ASN A 42 13.74 5.07 2.54
C ASN A 42 14.71 5.97 1.74
N ALA A 43 15.69 6.56 2.43
CA ALA A 43 16.76 7.37 1.84
C ALA A 43 17.67 6.56 0.90
N GLU A 44 17.86 5.27 1.16
CA GLU A 44 18.73 4.39 0.38
C GLU A 44 18.27 4.29 -1.09
N ARG A 45 16.97 4.50 -1.35
CA ARG A 45 16.42 4.55 -2.70
C ARG A 45 16.91 5.76 -3.50
N ILE A 46 17.20 6.86 -2.81
CA ILE A 46 17.88 8.03 -3.41
C ILE A 46 19.36 7.72 -3.58
N ASP A 47 20.00 7.11 -2.58
CA ASP A 47 21.44 6.83 -2.59
C ASP A 47 21.86 5.89 -3.74
N ASN A 48 20.98 4.94 -4.09
CA ASN A 48 21.16 3.95 -5.16
C ASN A 48 20.87 4.48 -6.58
N LEU A 49 20.42 5.74 -6.73
CA LEU A 49 20.25 6.34 -8.05
C LEU A 49 21.61 6.53 -8.75
N PRO A 50 21.63 6.58 -10.10
CA PRO A 50 22.80 7.01 -10.85
C PRO A 50 23.30 8.38 -10.35
N PRO A 51 24.62 8.60 -10.25
CA PRO A 51 25.18 9.79 -9.60
C PRO A 51 24.63 11.12 -10.13
N ASP A 52 24.44 11.26 -11.45
CA ASP A 52 23.90 12.48 -12.04
C ASP A 52 22.45 12.73 -11.60
N ILE A 53 21.64 11.68 -11.56
CA ILE A 53 20.23 11.73 -11.14
C ILE A 53 20.14 12.00 -9.63
N ARG A 54 20.91 11.26 -8.82
CA ARG A 54 21.00 11.46 -7.37
C ARG A 54 21.34 12.91 -7.04
N ASN A 55 22.36 13.46 -7.69
CA ASN A 55 22.76 14.84 -7.48
C ASN A 55 21.63 15.81 -7.85
N ALA A 56 20.95 15.60 -8.97
CA ALA A 56 19.82 16.46 -9.34
C ALA A 56 18.71 16.45 -8.28
N VAL A 57 18.35 15.27 -7.78
CA VAL A 57 17.30 15.08 -6.77
C VAL A 57 17.69 15.66 -5.41
N LEU A 58 18.94 15.48 -4.98
CA LEU A 58 19.44 16.05 -3.72
C LEU A 58 19.36 17.58 -3.70
N HIS A 59 19.58 18.25 -4.83
CA HIS A 59 19.49 19.72 -4.93
C HIS A 59 18.05 20.25 -4.92
N MET A 60 17.03 19.39 -5.05
CA MET A 60 15.62 19.82 -4.97
C MET A 60 15.17 20.07 -3.54
N CYS A 61 15.94 19.59 -2.56
CA CYS A 61 15.57 19.59 -1.16
C CYS A 61 16.54 20.41 -0.32
N GLY A 62 15.99 21.13 0.67
CA GLY A 62 16.78 21.79 1.72
C GLY A 62 17.29 20.80 2.78
N SER A 63 16.72 19.60 2.84
CA SER A 63 17.09 18.50 3.74
C SER A 63 17.27 17.20 2.96
N ARG A 64 17.68 16.11 3.64
CA ARG A 64 17.88 14.82 2.98
C ARG A 64 16.53 14.23 2.54
N PRO A 65 16.30 13.98 1.24
CA PRO A 65 15.05 13.39 0.79
C PRO A 65 14.99 11.88 1.01
N ASN A 66 13.78 11.35 1.08
CA ASN A 66 13.47 9.93 1.12
C ASN A 66 12.57 9.56 -0.06
N ALA A 67 12.58 8.29 -0.48
CA ALA A 67 11.78 7.84 -1.61
C ALA A 67 10.94 6.59 -1.29
N GLY A 68 9.78 6.50 -1.94
CA GLY A 68 8.91 5.34 -2.01
C GLY A 68 9.45 4.26 -2.95
N HIS A 69 8.84 3.06 -2.93
CA HIS A 69 9.37 1.88 -3.64
C HIS A 69 9.49 2.12 -5.15
N TYR A 70 8.52 2.83 -5.73
CA TYR A 70 8.41 3.07 -7.16
C TYR A 70 8.94 4.43 -7.60
N PHE A 71 9.76 5.09 -6.77
CA PHE A 71 10.32 6.41 -7.12
C PHE A 71 11.11 6.40 -8.44
N ALA A 72 11.81 5.31 -8.77
CA ALA A 72 12.60 5.22 -10.00
C ALA A 72 12.29 3.95 -10.79
N THR A 73 11.90 4.10 -12.04
CA THR A 73 11.72 3.00 -13.00
C THR A 73 12.84 3.01 -14.03
N TYR A 74 13.54 1.89 -14.17
CA TYR A 74 14.60 1.70 -15.15
C TYR A 74 14.03 1.07 -16.41
N LEU A 75 14.08 1.82 -17.52
CA LEU A 75 13.54 1.45 -18.83
C LEU A 75 14.69 1.22 -19.80
N ASP A 76 14.41 0.44 -20.86
CA ASP A 76 15.35 0.18 -21.95
C ASP A 76 16.75 -0.23 -21.45
N ASN A 77 16.83 -1.29 -20.63
CA ASN A 77 18.08 -1.77 -20.03
C ASN A 77 18.83 -0.68 -19.25
N ALA A 78 18.10 0.13 -18.49
CA ALA A 78 18.61 1.30 -17.76
C ALA A 78 19.20 2.40 -18.67
N ARG A 79 18.89 2.43 -19.98
CA ARG A 79 19.22 3.60 -20.82
C ARG A 79 18.34 4.79 -20.50
N VAL A 80 17.15 4.56 -19.97
CA VAL A 80 16.25 5.62 -19.50
C VAL A 80 15.83 5.33 -18.07
N VAL A 81 15.88 6.34 -17.20
CA VAL A 81 15.37 6.28 -15.83
C VAL A 81 14.24 7.29 -15.71
N ARG A 82 13.06 6.79 -15.36
CA ARG A 82 11.89 7.62 -15.06
C ARG A 82 11.77 7.80 -13.56
N LEU A 83 11.68 9.04 -13.11
CA LEU A 83 11.39 9.39 -11.73
C LEU A 83 9.91 9.74 -11.57
N HIS A 84 9.30 9.21 -10.51
CA HIS A 84 7.89 9.36 -10.13
C HIS A 84 7.81 10.17 -8.83
N PHE A 85 7.56 11.48 -8.92
CA PHE A 85 7.67 12.38 -7.76
C PHE A 85 6.52 12.26 -6.76
N GLU A 86 5.46 11.51 -7.06
CA GLU A 86 4.48 11.02 -6.10
C GLU A 86 5.10 10.15 -5.00
N HIS A 87 6.24 9.52 -5.29
CA HIS A 87 7.02 8.72 -4.36
C HIS A 87 8.28 9.46 -3.89
N PHE A 88 8.30 10.79 -3.99
CA PHE A 88 9.40 11.61 -3.51
C PHE A 88 8.97 12.39 -2.27
N ASN A 89 9.64 12.15 -1.14
CA ASN A 89 9.34 12.81 0.12
C ASN A 89 10.50 13.71 0.56
N CYS A 90 10.15 14.96 0.80
CA CYS A 90 11.07 16.01 1.16
C CYS A 90 10.34 17.02 2.04
N GLU A 91 10.94 17.39 3.17
CA GLU A 91 10.33 18.33 4.10
C GLU A 91 10.15 19.70 3.43
N GLY A 92 8.91 20.17 3.33
CA GLY A 92 8.57 21.47 2.75
C GLY A 92 8.37 21.51 1.23
N ALA A 93 8.58 20.41 0.49
CA ALA A 93 8.49 20.39 -0.98
C ALA A 93 7.27 19.61 -1.53
N GLN A 94 6.43 19.00 -0.68
CA GLN A 94 5.28 18.18 -1.11
C GLN A 94 4.32 18.90 -2.09
N GLN A 95 4.24 20.23 -2.05
CA GLN A 95 3.41 21.00 -2.98
C GLN A 95 4.01 21.20 -4.40
N LEU A 96 5.29 20.91 -4.61
CA LEU A 96 5.94 21.05 -5.92
C LEU A 96 5.71 19.84 -6.84
N HIS A 97 5.36 18.69 -6.26
CA HIS A 97 5.33 17.40 -6.94
C HIS A 97 3.93 16.97 -7.40
N HIS A 98 2.90 17.45 -6.71
CA HIS A 98 1.50 17.26 -7.08
C HIS A 98 0.96 18.53 -7.73
N ARG A 99 0.49 18.42 -8.97
CA ARG A 99 -0.32 19.47 -9.62
C ARG A 99 -1.78 19.06 -9.60
N ALA A 100 -2.67 20.04 -9.80
CA ALA A 100 -4.12 19.82 -9.73
C ALA A 100 -4.63 18.72 -10.70
N ASP A 101 -3.86 18.39 -11.72
CA ASP A 101 -4.18 17.48 -12.82
C ASP A 101 -3.29 16.23 -12.89
N GLY A 102 -2.32 16.05 -11.98
CA GLY A 102 -1.45 14.86 -12.01
C GLY A 102 -0.18 14.97 -11.18
N CYS A 103 0.72 14.00 -11.40
CA CYS A 103 2.00 13.89 -10.72
C CYS A 103 3.15 14.28 -11.64
N LEU A 104 4.22 14.82 -11.06
CA LEU A 104 5.42 15.20 -11.79
C LEU A 104 6.27 13.95 -12.11
N HIS A 105 6.65 13.83 -13.38
CA HIS A 105 7.54 12.79 -13.88
C HIS A 105 8.77 13.43 -14.54
N GLN A 106 9.94 12.80 -14.34
CA GLN A 106 11.16 13.18 -15.05
C GLN A 106 11.83 11.98 -15.69
N ASP A 107 12.14 12.06 -16.99
CA ASP A 107 12.90 11.03 -17.68
C ASP A 107 14.34 11.50 -17.89
N TYR A 108 15.27 10.66 -17.48
CA TYR A 108 16.70 10.83 -17.69
C TYR A 108 17.20 9.79 -18.69
N ALA A 109 17.91 10.21 -19.74
CA ALA A 109 18.53 9.29 -20.69
C ALA A 109 20.04 9.23 -20.49
N ARG A 110 20.59 8.03 -20.64
CA ARG A 110 22.02 7.77 -20.58
C ARG A 110 22.70 8.17 -21.88
N THR A 111 23.70 9.04 -21.80
CA THR A 111 24.62 9.37 -22.89
C THR A 111 26.04 9.11 -22.42
N GLY A 112 26.67 8.06 -22.96
CA GLY A 112 27.97 7.58 -22.48
C GLY A 112 27.91 7.11 -21.02
N ALA A 113 28.66 7.77 -20.14
CA ALA A 113 28.71 7.48 -18.71
C ALA A 113 27.70 8.28 -17.87
N HIS A 114 27.03 9.27 -18.46
CA HIS A 114 26.19 10.23 -17.73
C HIS A 114 24.71 10.06 -18.04
N TYR A 115 23.86 10.44 -17.10
CA TYR A 115 22.42 10.62 -17.32
C TYR A 115 22.07 12.10 -17.45
N HIS A 116 21.21 12.41 -18.41
CA HIS A 116 20.73 13.77 -18.67
C HIS A 116 19.21 13.80 -18.67
N LEU A 117 18.64 14.85 -18.07
CA LEU A 117 17.20 15.08 -18.10
C LEU A 117 16.76 15.33 -19.55
N ILE A 118 15.87 14.49 -20.07
CA ILE A 118 15.31 14.60 -21.43
C ILE A 118 13.85 15.01 -21.43
N ARG A 119 13.10 14.72 -20.36
CA ARG A 119 11.70 15.12 -20.22
C ARG A 119 11.38 15.46 -18.78
N ASN A 120 10.56 16.50 -18.60
CA ASN A 120 9.94 16.88 -17.33
C ASN A 120 8.48 17.20 -17.63
N TYR A 121 7.55 16.39 -17.14
CA TYR A 121 6.14 16.48 -17.53
C TYR A 121 5.22 16.11 -16.37
N VAL A 122 3.96 16.55 -16.45
CA VAL A 122 2.90 16.11 -15.54
C VAL A 122 2.12 15.02 -16.25
N GLY A 123 1.90 13.91 -15.57
CA GLY A 123 1.17 12.76 -16.09
C GLY A 123 0.22 12.20 -15.05
N ARG A 124 -0.38 11.05 -15.38
CA ARG A 124 -1.09 10.27 -14.36
C ARG A 124 -0.10 9.86 -13.29
N CYS A 125 -0.52 9.96 -12.04
CA CYS A 125 0.17 9.31 -10.94
C CYS A 125 0.03 7.80 -11.17
N GLU A 126 1.14 7.06 -11.15
CA GLU A 126 1.12 5.59 -11.18
C GLU A 126 1.33 5.07 -9.76
N ASP A 127 0.60 4.00 -9.38
CA ASP A 127 0.71 3.31 -8.08
C ASP A 127 1.69 2.12 -8.15
#